data_AF-A0A950LDF2-F1
#
_entry.id   AF-A0A950LDF2-F1
#
_cell.length_a   1.000
_cell.length_b   1.000
_cell.length_c   1.000
_cell.angle_alpha   90.00
_cell.angle_beta   90.00
_cell.angle_gamma   90.00
#
_symmetry.space_group_name_H-M   'P 1'
#
loop_
_entity.id
_entity.type
_entity.pdbx_description
1 polymer ?
#
loop_
_entity_poly.entity_id
_entity_poly.type
_entity_poly.pdbx_seq_one_letter_code
_entity_poly.pdbx_strand_id
1 'polypeptide(L)' 'FAETFFAGQESGLVTRERQRACLQEAAEALRRSTNVIADGEELAAEELRRAAYSLGRLLGRVDVEDILDVIFREFCIGK' A
#
# COMPACT_ATOMS: atom_id res chain seq x y z
N PHE A 1 -14.57 4.85 12.42
CA PHE A 1 -13.32 5.63 12.50
C PHE A 1 -12.74 5.91 11.10
N ALA A 2 -12.57 4.91 10.23
CA ALA A 2 -12.08 5.12 8.86
C ALA A 2 -13.02 5.94 7.95
N GLU A 3 -14.34 5.73 8.03
CA GLU A 3 -15.33 6.41 7.15
C GLU A 3 -15.28 7.95 7.23
N THR A 4 -15.02 8.50 8.41
CA THR A 4 -15.05 9.95 8.63
C THR A 4 -13.82 10.67 8.08
N PHE A 5 -12.68 9.97 7.94
CA PHE A 5 -11.43 10.57 7.47
C PHE A 5 -11.41 10.78 5.95
N PHE A 6 -12.13 9.94 5.18
CA PHE A 6 -12.14 9.99 3.72
C PHE A 6 -13.16 10.96 3.10
N ALA A 7 -14.03 11.57 3.90
CA ALA A 7 -15.13 12.40 3.42
C ALA A 7 -14.73 13.85 3.05
N GLY A 8 -13.50 14.31 3.35
CA GLY A 8 -13.17 15.74 3.44
C GLY A 8 -12.20 16.34 2.41
N GLN A 9 -11.86 15.68 1.30
CA GLN A 9 -10.89 16.26 0.33
C GLN A 9 -11.37 16.05 -1.12
N GLU A 10 -11.95 17.09 -1.70
CA GLU A 10 -12.33 17.17 -3.11
C GLU A 10 -11.10 17.17 -4.04
N SER A 11 -10.88 16.02 -4.71
CA SER A 11 -10.22 15.90 -6.03
C SER A 11 -10.59 14.53 -6.64
N GLY A 12 -11.89 14.33 -6.82
CA GLY A 12 -12.58 13.04 -6.57
C GLY A 12 -12.80 12.06 -7.73
N LEU A 13 -12.12 12.18 -8.89
CA LEU A 13 -12.37 11.27 -10.02
C LEU A 13 -11.19 10.35 -10.39
N VAL A 14 -9.95 10.85 -10.41
CA VAL A 14 -8.75 10.00 -10.61
C VAL A 14 -8.32 9.29 -9.32
N THR A 15 -8.90 9.68 -8.18
CA THR A 15 -8.58 9.18 -6.85
C THR A 15 -9.34 7.92 -6.47
N ARG A 16 -10.61 7.73 -6.84
CA ARG A 16 -11.41 6.61 -6.33
C ARG A 16 -10.85 5.24 -6.70
N GLU A 17 -10.43 5.06 -7.94
CA GLU A 17 -9.89 3.77 -8.41
C GLU A 17 -8.54 3.50 -7.75
N ARG A 18 -7.64 4.49 -7.73
CA ARG A 18 -6.34 4.38 -7.07
C ARG A 18 -6.48 4.13 -5.56
N GLN A 19 -7.38 4.85 -4.89
CA GLN A 19 -7.64 4.70 -3.46
C GLN A 19 -8.26 3.33 -3.15
N ARG A 20 -9.21 2.88 -3.98
CA ARG A 20 -9.80 1.54 -3.91
C ARG A 20 -8.72 0.47 -4.04
N ALA A 21 -7.82 0.61 -5.02
CA ALA A 21 -6.71 -0.31 -5.21
C ALA A 21 -5.80 -0.35 -3.96
N CYS A 22 -5.36 0.80 -3.44
CA CYS A 22 -4.54 0.84 -2.21
C CYS A 22 -5.25 0.18 -1.01
N LEU A 23 -6.56 0.41 -0.84
CA LEU A 23 -7.34 -0.21 0.23
C LEU A 23 -7.52 -1.72 0.04
N GLN A 24 -7.71 -2.17 -1.21
CA GLN A 24 -7.81 -3.60 -1.54
C GLN A 24 -6.49 -4.31 -1.28
N GLU A 25 -5.36 -3.74 -1.72
CA GLU A 25 -4.01 -4.24 -1.46
C GLU A 25 -3.75 -4.36 0.05
N ALA A 26 -4.06 -3.31 0.82
CA ALA A 26 -3.89 -3.31 2.26
C ALA A 26 -4.75 -4.39 2.94
N ALA A 27 -6.02 -4.53 2.53
CA ALA A 27 -6.92 -5.53 3.08
C ALA A 27 -6.48 -6.96 2.72
N GLU A 28 -5.95 -7.19 1.52
CA GLU A 28 -5.39 -8.47 1.11
C GLU A 28 -4.16 -8.84 1.93
N ALA A 29 -3.23 -7.91 2.10
CA ALA A 29 -2.03 -8.11 2.90
C ALA A 29 -2.38 -8.43 4.37
N LEU A 30 -3.35 -7.71 4.96
CA LEU A 30 -3.83 -8.01 6.32
C LEU A 30 -4.46 -9.40 6.43
N ARG A 31 -5.22 -9.85 5.43
CA ARG A 31 -5.76 -11.22 5.42
C ARG A 31 -4.64 -12.25 5.32
N ARG A 32 -3.65 -12.00 4.46
CA ARG A 32 -2.49 -12.89 4.32
C ARG A 32 -1.67 -12.96 5.59
N SER A 33 -1.45 -11.84 6.30
CA SER A 33 -0.69 -11.84 7.55
C SER A 33 -1.31 -12.75 8.60
N THR A 34 -2.65 -12.82 8.68
CA THR A 34 -3.34 -13.76 9.58
C THR A 34 -3.17 -15.22 9.15
N ASN A 35 -3.10 -15.49 7.84
CA ASN A 35 -2.93 -16.85 7.32
C ASN A 35 -1.50 -17.38 7.51
N VAL A 36 -0.49 -16.52 7.35
CA VAL A 36 0.93 -16.93 7.39
C VAL A 36 1.55 -16.83 8.79
N ILE A 37 0.81 -16.34 9.80
CA ILE A 37 1.34 -16.22 11.17
C ILE A 37 1.75 -17.57 11.77
N ALA A 38 1.08 -18.65 11.36
CA ALA A 38 1.43 -20.02 11.76
C ALA A 38 2.70 -20.53 11.06
N ASP A 39 3.04 -19.96 9.90
CA ASP A 39 4.22 -20.34 9.11
C ASP A 39 5.48 -19.59 9.56
N GLY A 40 5.32 -18.44 10.22
CA GLY A 40 6.41 -17.70 10.86
C GLY A 40 6.08 -16.23 11.12
N GLU A 41 6.53 -15.70 12.25
CA GLU A 41 6.29 -14.30 12.62
C GLU A 41 6.92 -13.31 11.62
N GLU A 42 8.06 -13.67 11.02
CA GLU A 42 8.74 -12.88 9.99
C GLU A 42 7.89 -12.72 8.72
N LEU A 43 7.15 -13.76 8.32
CA LEU A 43 6.24 -13.71 7.15
C LEU A 43 5.02 -12.84 7.43
N ALA A 44 4.45 -12.96 8.64
CA ALA A 44 3.35 -12.09 9.06
C ALA A 44 3.79 -10.62 9.14
N ALA A 45 5.00 -10.35 9.63
CA ALA A 45 5.58 -9.02 9.70
C ALA A 45 5.76 -8.38 8.30
N GLU A 46 6.21 -9.15 7.31
CA GLU A 46 6.32 -8.68 5.92
C GLU A 46 4.95 -8.34 5.31
N GLU A 47 3.92 -9.16 5.54
CA GLU A 47 2.56 -8.83 5.09
C GLU A 47 1.99 -7.60 5.81
N LEU A 48 2.30 -7.40 7.09
CA LEU A 48 1.93 -6.17 7.82
C LEU A 48 2.68 -4.94 7.28
N ARG A 49 3.97 -5.07 6.93
CA ARG A 49 4.75 -4.02 6.26
C ARG A 49 4.09 -3.63 4.93
N ARG A 50 3.66 -4.60 4.12
CA ARG A 50 2.93 -4.38 2.87
C ARG A 50 1.60 -3.66 3.07
N ALA A 51 0.84 -4.03 4.11
CA ALA A 51 -0.41 -3.34 4.44
C ALA A 51 -0.17 -1.88 4.83
N ALA A 52 0.81 -1.63 5.70
CA ALA A 52 1.20 -0.28 6.12
C ALA A 52 1.67 0.56 4.92
N TYR A 53 2.38 -0.07 3.98
CA TYR A 53 2.85 0.55 2.76
C TYR A 53 1.72 1.03 1.83
N SER A 54 0.76 0.17 1.50
CA SER A 54 -0.38 0.57 0.66
C SER A 54 -1.24 1.63 1.33
N LEU A 55 -1.34 1.63 2.67
CA LEU A 55 -1.97 2.71 3.44
C LEU A 55 -1.14 4.01 3.41
N GLY A 56 0.19 3.94 3.44
CA GLY A 56 1.07 5.09 3.26
C GLY A 56 0.80 5.77 1.91
N ARG A 57 0.81 5.00 0.82
CA ARG A 57 0.47 5.46 -0.54
C ARG A 57 -0.91 6.10 -0.62
N LEU A 58 -1.90 5.53 0.07
CA LEU A 58 -3.25 6.09 0.14
C LEU A 58 -3.28 7.47 0.81
N LEU A 59 -2.50 7.64 1.87
CA LEU A 59 -2.41 8.87 2.67
C LEU A 59 -1.41 9.90 2.10
N GLY A 60 -0.79 9.63 0.95
CA GLY A 60 0.24 10.48 0.35
C GLY A 60 1.58 10.42 1.07
N ARG A 61 1.78 9.45 1.96
CA ARG A 61 3.07 9.12 2.57
C ARG A 61 3.77 8.09 1.68
N VAL A 62 4.52 8.59 0.71
CA VAL A 62 5.37 7.80 -0.18
C VAL A 62 6.80 7.99 0.31
N ASP A 63 7.48 6.90 0.67
CA ASP A 63 8.85 6.95 1.17
C ASP A 63 9.81 7.28 0.01
N VAL A 64 10.99 7.83 0.30
CA VAL A 64 12.01 8.13 -0.73
C VAL A 64 12.40 6.85 -1.47
N GLU A 65 12.43 5.73 -0.76
CA GLU A 65 12.71 4.41 -1.33
C GLU A 65 11.71 4.02 -2.44
N ASP A 66 10.46 4.48 -2.38
CA ASP A 66 9.42 4.16 -3.38
C ASP A 66 9.62 4.91 -4.69
N ILE A 67 10.02 6.18 -4.57
CA ILE A 67 10.34 7.01 -5.71
C ILE A 67 11.57 6.42 -6.41
N LEU A 68 12.55 5.97 -5.63
CA LEU A 68 13.74 5.32 -6.16
C LEU A 68 13.40 3.99 -6.86
N ASP A 69 12.53 3.15 -6.29
CA ASP A 69 12.12 1.89 -6.91
C ASP A 69 11.35 2.11 -8.23
N VAL A 70 10.49 3.12 -8.32
CA VAL A 70 9.80 3.46 -9.58
C VAL A 70 10.79 3.98 -10.63
N ILE A 71 11.68 4.89 -10.24
CA ILE A 71 12.75 5.40 -11.11
C ILE A 71 13.58 4.22 -11.62
N PHE A 72 14.12 3.38 -10.74
CA PHE A 72 15.00 2.29 -11.15
C PHE A 72 14.28 1.19 -11.94
N ARG A 73 12.98 0.96 -11.72
CA ARG A 73 12.19 0.05 -12.58
C ARG A 73 11.98 0.58 -13.99
N GLU A 74 11.81 1.88 -14.19
CA GLU A 74 11.75 2.48 -15.53
C GLU A 74 13.13 2.54 -16.21
N PHE A 75 14.20 2.68 -15.43
CA PHE A 75 15.58 2.66 -15.94
C PHE A 75 16.13 1.25 -16.25
N CYS A 76 15.43 0.18 -15.87
CA CYS A 76 15.81 -1.21 -16.23
C CYS A 76 15.56 -1.56 -17.70
N ILE A 77 14.99 -0.69 -18.53
CA ILE A 77 15.01 -0.83 -20.00
C ILE A 77 16.25 -0.11 -20.54
N GLY A 78 17.46 -0.61 -20.22
CA GLY A 78 18.67 0.06 -20.72
C GLY A 78 20.04 -0.37 -20.18
N LYS A 79 20.19 -1.53 -19.55
CA LYS A 79 21.50 -2.17 -19.40
C LYS A 79 21.43 -3.65 -19.75
#